data_AF-A0A7W3SPT8-F1
#
_entry.id   AF-A0A7W3SPT8-F1
#
_cell.length_a   1.000
_cell.length_b   1.000
_cell.length_c   1.000
_cell.angle_alpha   90.00
_cell.angle_beta   90.00
_cell.angle_gamma   90.00
#
_symmetry.space_group_name_H-M   'P 1'
#
loop_
_entity.id
_entity.type
_entity.pdbx_description
1 polymer ?
#
loop_
_entity_poly.entity_id
_entity_poly.type
_entity_poly.pdbx_seq_one_letter_code
_entity_poly.pdbx_strand_id
1 'polypeptide(L)' 'MVFYKSVNFGESKGITFERVLIYPTQPFTQWIKNNNFELLPTSRSKFYVALTRAQYSVGIVYDYDERTNLEGLQKFYV' A
#
# COMPACT_ATOMS: atom_id res chain seq x y z
N MET A 1 1.63 1.10 25.60
CA MET A 1 1.59 1.85 24.33
C MET A 1 2.59 1.19 23.39
N VAL A 2 2.11 0.49 22.36
CA VAL A 2 2.99 -0.17 21.37
C VAL A 2 3.28 0.85 20.27
N PHE A 3 4.53 1.29 20.15
CA PHE A 3 4.96 2.12 19.03
C PHE A 3 5.27 1.21 17.84
N TYR A 4 4.43 1.24 16.81
CA TYR A 4 4.75 0.57 15.55
C TYR A 4 5.74 1.44 14.77
N LYS A 5 6.90 0.89 14.44
CA LYS A 5 7.91 1.58 13.65
C LYS A 5 7.38 1.77 12.22
N SER A 6 7.13 3.01 11.82
CA SER A 6 6.89 3.36 10.42
C SER A 6 8.23 3.48 9.70
N VAL A 7 8.32 2.92 8.49
CA VAL A 7 9.48 3.08 7.59
C VAL A 7 8.98 3.50 6.22
N ASN A 8 9.77 4.26 5.48
CA ASN A 8 9.42 4.59 4.11
C ASN A 8 9.71 3.40 3.15
N PHE A 9 9.17 3.46 1.93
CA PHE A 9 9.31 2.37 0.95
C PHE A 9 10.77 2.07 0.60
N GLY A 10 11.65 3.07 0.58
CA GLY A 10 13.07 2.89 0.32
C GLY A 10 13.80 2.20 1.49
N GLU A 11 13.53 2.64 2.72
CA GLU A 11 14.11 2.06 3.94
C GLU A 11 13.68 0.61 4.17
N SER A 12 12.48 0.24 3.70
CA SER A 12 11.99 -1.14 3.79
C SER A 12 12.70 -2.11 2.84
N LYS A 13 13.50 -1.61 1.89
CA LYS A 13 14.17 -2.44 0.88
C LYS A 13 15.15 -3.40 1.56
N GLY A 14 15.02 -4.69 1.25
CA GLY A 14 15.84 -5.75 1.83
C GLY A 14 15.39 -6.25 3.21
N ILE A 15 14.30 -5.70 3.76
CA ILE A 15 13.72 -6.13 5.04
C ILE A 15 12.33 -6.71 4.77
N THR A 16 11.99 -7.81 5.45
CA THR A 16 10.68 -8.47 5.36
C THR A 16 9.96 -8.38 6.70
N PHE A 17 8.63 -8.27 6.65
CA PHE A 17 7.75 -8.23 7.82
C PHE A 17 6.66 -9.29 7.67
N GLU A 18 6.11 -9.79 8.79
CA GLU A 18 5.01 -10.76 8.75
C GLU A 18 3.76 -10.17 8.06
N ARG A 19 3.37 -8.95 8.46
CA ARG A 19 2.23 -8.22 7.92
C ARG A 19 2.60 -6.76 7.75
N VAL A 20 2.10 -6.12 6.69
CA VAL A 20 2.40 -4.72 6.36
C VAL A 20 1.11 -3.93 6.17
N LEU A 21 1.05 -2.75 6.76
CA LEU A 21 0.06 -1.72 6.43
C LEU A 21 0.75 -0.64 5.59
N ILE A 22 0.25 -0.42 4.38
CA ILE A 22 0.71 0.63 3.48
C ILE A 22 -0.20 1.84 3.63
N TYR A 23 0.40 2.99 3.90
CA TYR A 23 -0.26 4.29 3.84
C TYR A 23 0.10 4.93 2.48
N PRO A 24 -0.79 4.86 1.47
CA PRO A 24 -0.49 5.34 0.13
C PRO A 24 -0.46 6.87 0.09
N THR A 25 0.45 7.42 -0.72
CA THR A 25 0.41 8.83 -1.09
C THR A 25 -0.65 9.07 -2.18
N GLN A 26 -0.90 10.34 -2.50
CA GLN A 26 -1.92 10.72 -3.49
C GLN A 26 -1.73 10.03 -4.87
N PRO A 27 -0.52 9.94 -5.47
CA PRO A 27 -0.34 9.24 -6.74
C PRO A 27 -0.71 7.76 -6.67
N PHE A 28 -0.33 7.07 -5.59
CA PHE A 28 -0.68 5.66 -5.40
C PHE A 28 -2.19 5.49 -5.22
N THR A 29 -2.83 6.41 -4.50
CA THR A 29 -4.28 6.41 -4.33
C THR A 29 -5.00 6.56 -5.67
N GLN A 30 -4.54 7.46 -6.55
CA GLN A 30 -5.12 7.63 -7.89
C GLN A 30 -4.94 6.37 -8.73
N TRP A 31 -3.76 5.75 -8.65
CA TRP A 31 -3.48 4.48 -9.33
C TRP A 31 -4.35 3.32 -8.85
N ILE A 32 -4.51 3.16 -7.54
CA ILE A 32 -5.35 2.10 -6.96
C ILE A 32 -6.82 2.26 -7.39
N LYS A 33 -7.31 3.50 -7.53
CA LYS A 33 -8.67 3.79 -8.01
C LYS A 33 -8.83 3.53 -9.50
N ASN A 34 -7.78 3.76 -10.27
CA ASN A 34 -7.78 3.61 -11.71
C ASN A 34 -6.41 3.10 -12.16
N ASN A 35 -6.33 1.80 -12.44
CA ASN A 35 -5.08 1.15 -12.83
C ASN A 35 -4.48 1.69 -14.14
N ASN A 36 -5.23 2.50 -14.92
CA ASN A 36 -4.75 3.22 -16.10
C ASN A 36 -4.05 4.55 -15.78
N PHE A 37 -4.10 5.02 -14.53
CA PHE A 37 -3.38 6.22 -14.12
C PHE A 37 -1.87 5.98 -14.22
N GLU A 38 -1.12 6.89 -14.83
CA GLU A 38 0.32 6.67 -14.99
C GLU A 38 1.08 7.01 -13.70
N LEU A 39 1.72 6.00 -13.12
CA LEU A 39 2.72 6.20 -12.08
C LEU A 39 4.09 6.40 -12.72
N LEU A 40 4.82 7.44 -12.28
CA LEU A 40 6.23 7.61 -12.61
C LEU A 40 6.99 6.29 -12.35
N PRO A 41 7.96 5.90 -13.20
CA PRO A 41 8.66 4.62 -13.07
C PRO A 41 9.27 4.38 -11.67
N THR A 42 9.78 5.44 -11.05
CA THR A 42 10.33 5.42 -9.69
C THR A 42 9.28 5.22 -8.61
N SER A 43 8.09 5.81 -8.75
CA SER A 43 6.96 5.61 -7.84
C SER A 43 6.43 4.19 -7.95
N ARG A 44 6.23 3.68 -9.17
CA ARG A 44 5.76 2.31 -9.41
C ARG A 44 6.70 1.26 -8.82
N SER A 45 8.01 1.41 -9.01
CA SER A 45 9.02 0.51 -8.44
C SER A 45 9.06 0.58 -6.91
N LYS A 46 8.94 1.76 -6.30
CA LYS A 46 8.81 1.89 -4.84
C LYS A 46 7.55 1.23 -4.30
N PHE A 47 6.43 1.34 -5.02
CA PHE A 47 5.18 0.70 -4.61
C PHE A 47 5.27 -0.82 -4.67
N TYR A 48 5.87 -1.37 -5.74
CA TYR A 48 6.18 -2.80 -5.84
C TYR A 48 7.08 -3.29 -4.70
N VAL A 49 8.10 -2.51 -4.32
CA VAL A 49 8.93 -2.83 -3.14
C VAL A 49 8.05 -2.91 -1.90
N ALA A 50 7.22 -1.90 -1.61
CA ALA A 50 6.34 -1.90 -0.44
C ALA A 50 5.39 -3.11 -0.39
N LEU A 51 4.74 -3.44 -1.51
CA LEU A 51 3.83 -4.58 -1.63
C LEU A 51 4.51 -5.93 -1.36
N THR A 52 5.79 -6.07 -1.73
CA THR A 52 6.55 -7.32 -1.58
C THR A 52 7.28 -7.45 -0.25
N ARG A 53 7.06 -6.53 0.72
CA ARG A 53 7.70 -6.61 2.05
C ARG A 53 6.96 -7.52 3.02
N ALA A 54 5.68 -7.84 2.77
CA ALA A 54 4.90 -8.68 3.65
C ALA A 54 5.05 -10.17 3.31
N GLN A 55 5.19 -11.00 4.33
CA GLN A 55 5.21 -12.46 4.18
C GLN A 55 3.80 -13.05 4.08
N TYR A 56 2.86 -12.56 4.89
CA TYR A 56 1.53 -13.14 5.01
C TYR A 56 0.43 -12.27 4.39
N SER A 57 0.44 -10.95 4.65
CA SER A 57 -0.62 -10.07 4.18
C SER A 57 -0.20 -8.61 4.07
N VAL A 58 -0.73 -7.92 3.06
CA VAL A 58 -0.64 -6.47 2.91
C VAL A 58 -2.03 -5.88 3.06
N GLY A 59 -2.17 -4.88 3.94
CA GLY A 59 -3.33 -3.98 3.97
C GLY A 59 -2.96 -2.61 3.43
N ILE A 60 -3.87 -1.97 2.71
CA ILE A 60 -3.72 -0.59 2.28
C ILE A 60 -4.70 0.25 3.09
N VAL A 61 -4.18 1.19 3.87
CA VAL A 61 -5.01 2.10 4.66
C VAL A 61 -5.53 3.18 3.73
N TYR A 62 -6.84 3.29 3.64
CA TYR A 62 -7.50 4.21 2.74
C TYR A 62 -8.84 4.64 3.36
N ASP A 63 -9.21 5.89 3.17
CA ASP A 63 -10.51 6.41 3.61
C ASP A 63 -11.55 6.07 2.53
N TYR A 64 -12.45 5.13 2.84
CA TYR A 64 -13.43 4.59 1.92
C TYR A 64 -14.81 4.54 2.54
N ASP A 65 -15.82 4.65 1.67
CA ASP A 65 -17.22 4.43 2.02
C ASP A 65 -17.72 3.09 1.43
N GLU A 66 -18.99 2.79 1.68
CA GLU A 66 -19.64 1.59 1.14
C GLU A 66 -19.64 1.57 -0.39
N ARG A 67 -19.69 2.74 -1.04
CA ARG A 67 -19.77 2.90 -2.50
C ARG A 67 -18.43 2.73 -3.20
N THR A 68 -17.32 2.91 -2.48
CA THR A 68 -15.97 2.83 -3.01
C THR A 68 -15.66 1.38 -3.39
N ASN A 69 -15.69 1.03 -4.67
CA ASN A 69 -15.25 -0.30 -5.13
C ASN A 69 -13.92 -0.18 -5.86
N LEU A 70 -12.89 -0.87 -5.38
CA LEU A 70 -11.55 -0.84 -5.94
C LEU A 70 -11.24 -2.22 -6.51
N GLU A 71 -11.03 -2.28 -7.83
CA GLU A 71 -10.77 -3.54 -8.52
C GLU A 71 -9.51 -4.22 -7.96
N GLY A 72 -9.61 -5.52 -7.67
CA GLY A 72 -8.50 -6.30 -7.14
C GLY A 72 -8.20 -6.10 -5.65
N LEU A 73 -9.03 -5.34 -4.91
CA LEU A 73 -8.93 -5.18 -3.46
C LEU A 73 -10.18 -5.70 -2.75
N GLN A 74 -9.96 -6.35 -1.60
CA GLN A 74 -11.02 -6.74 -0.69
C GLN A 74 -11.09 -5.72 0.46
N LYS A 75 -12.29 -5.22 0.75
CA LYS A 75 -12.53 -4.36 1.92
C LYS A 75 -12.43 -5.19 3.20
N PHE A 76 -11.71 -4.66 4.17
CA PHE A 76 -11.65 -5.19 5.53
C PHE A 76 -12.07 -4.08 6.49
N TYR A 77 -13.20 -4.32 7.17
CA TYR A 77 -13.64 -3.49 8.29
C TYR A 77 -12.89 -3.96 9.54
N VAL A 78 -12.41 -3.01 10.34
CA VAL A 78 -11.83 -3.27 11.67
C VAL A 78 -12.92 -3.03 12.71
#